data_AF-A0A8G2E5I2-F1
#
_entry.id   AF-A0A8G2E5I2-F1
#
_cell.length_a   1.000
_cell.length_b   1.000
_cell.length_c   1.000
_cell.angle_alpha   90.00
_cell.angle_beta   90.00
_cell.angle_gamma   90.00
#
_symmetry.space_group_name_H-M   'P 1'
#
loop_
_entity.id
_entity.type
_entity.pdbx_description
1 polymer ?
#
loop_
_entity_poly.entity_id
_entity_poly.type
_entity_poly.pdbx_seq_one_letter_code
_entity_poly.pdbx_strand_id
1 'polypeptide(L)'
;MLTCLQMLMMGIGKVELLIICAIIGCIPAAIAKSKGRSFFGWWVYGALLFIVALIHSLLIKKDFRAIESSQLQEGLVKCPFCAETIKPEAIKCKHCGSDVKEALEVATLANFKPSDIPFDAFFIRKSVGFDVNEEAVTNLVSRLKKANPELHPINIKEKYFAQIEDLVNQLPSGVRDEFMQIYNSKL
;
A
#
# COMPACT_ATOMS: atom_id res chain seq x y z
N MET A 1 -16.91 -24.98 -42.51
CA MET A 1 -16.27 -24.29 -41.36
C MET A 1 -15.30 -25.20 -40.59
N LEU A 2 -15.69 -26.43 -40.22
CA LEU A 2 -14.79 -27.36 -39.50
C LEU A 2 -13.50 -27.71 -40.25
N THR A 3 -13.58 -27.88 -41.58
CA THR A 3 -12.42 -28.24 -42.43
C THR A 3 -11.42 -27.10 -42.61
N CYS A 4 -11.87 -25.85 -42.66
CA CYS A 4 -10.99 -24.68 -42.76
C CYS A 4 -10.25 -24.42 -41.43
N LEU A 5 -10.95 -24.62 -40.30
CA LEU A 5 -10.35 -24.56 -38.98
C LEU A 5 -9.35 -25.71 -38.75
N GLN A 6 -9.66 -26.93 -39.21
CA GLN A 6 -8.73 -28.06 -39.19
C GLN A 6 -7.49 -27.83 -40.07
N MET A 7 -7.64 -27.21 -41.24
CA MET A 7 -6.51 -26.94 -42.15
C MET A 7 -5.58 -25.85 -41.61
N LEU A 8 -6.11 -24.86 -40.88
CA LEU A 8 -5.34 -23.89 -40.09
C LEU A 8 -4.62 -24.53 -38.89
N MET A 9 -5.28 -25.45 -38.21
CA MET A 9 -4.73 -26.18 -37.04
C MET A 9 -3.64 -27.20 -37.41
N MET A 10 -3.64 -27.73 -38.64
CA MET A 10 -2.69 -28.76 -39.09
C MET A 10 -1.27 -28.23 -39.40
N GLY A 11 -1.10 -26.91 -39.54
CA GLY A 11 0.20 -26.27 -39.82
C GLY A 11 0.85 -25.53 -38.63
N ILE A 12 0.13 -25.39 -37.52
CA ILE A 12 0.59 -24.68 -36.33
C ILE A 12 1.16 -25.74 -35.36
N GLY A 13 2.43 -25.64 -35.02
CA GLY A 13 3.02 -26.54 -34.03
C GLY A 13 2.36 -26.40 -32.66
N LYS A 14 2.46 -27.45 -31.83
CA LYS A 14 1.82 -27.50 -30.51
C LYS A 14 2.27 -26.33 -29.62
N VAL A 15 3.50 -25.86 -29.78
CA VAL A 15 4.06 -24.75 -28.99
C VAL A 15 3.45 -23.41 -29.43
N GLU A 16 3.32 -23.19 -30.73
CA GLU A 16 2.72 -21.99 -31.31
C GLU A 16 1.25 -21.85 -30.91
N LEU A 17 0.50 -22.95 -30.87
CA LEU A 17 -0.88 -22.96 -30.38
C LEU A 17 -0.96 -22.55 -28.90
N LEU A 18 -0.06 -23.07 -28.05
CA LEU A 18 -0.01 -22.69 -26.63
C LEU A 18 0.31 -21.22 -26.43
N ILE A 19 1.23 -20.67 -27.24
CA ILE A 19 1.59 -19.24 -27.20
C ILE A 19 0.38 -18.38 -27.60
N ILE A 20 -0.34 -18.75 -28.66
CA ILE A 20 -1.54 -18.02 -29.12
C ILE A 20 -2.63 -18.02 -28.03
N CYS A 21 -2.91 -19.19 -27.44
CA CYS A 21 -3.88 -19.30 -26.34
C CYS A 21 -3.47 -18.45 -25.12
N ALA A 22 -2.18 -18.45 -24.77
CA ALA A 22 -1.66 -17.64 -23.67
C ALA A 22 -1.83 -16.12 -23.93
N ILE A 23 -1.55 -15.65 -25.15
CA ILE A 23 -1.71 -14.24 -25.53
C ILE A 23 -3.19 -13.84 -25.51
N ILE A 24 -4.04 -14.65 -26.14
CA ILE A 24 -5.48 -14.37 -26.26
C ILE A 24 -6.16 -14.39 -24.88
N GLY A 25 -5.72 -15.27 -23.97
CA GLY A 25 -6.19 -15.32 -22.58
C GLY A 25 -5.96 -14.03 -21.78
N CYS A 26 -5.01 -13.17 -22.19
CA CYS A 26 -4.78 -11.88 -21.54
C CYS A 26 -5.96 -10.91 -21.68
N ILE A 27 -6.78 -11.04 -22.73
CA ILE A 27 -7.93 -10.15 -22.98
C ILE A 27 -8.99 -10.28 -21.87
N PRO A 28 -9.63 -11.46 -21.65
CA PRO A 28 -10.59 -11.62 -20.57
C PRO A 28 -9.97 -11.38 -19.18
N ALA A 29 -8.66 -11.68 -19.01
CA ALA A 29 -7.93 -11.39 -17.78
C ALA A 29 -7.81 -9.90 -17.48
N ALA A 30 -7.48 -9.07 -18.47
CA ALA A 30 -7.39 -7.62 -18.31
C ALA A 30 -8.77 -7.00 -18.01
N ILE A 31 -9.82 -7.45 -18.71
CA ILE A 31 -11.20 -7.03 -18.47
C ILE A 31 -11.61 -7.38 -17.03
N ALA A 32 -11.38 -8.62 -16.60
CA ALA A 32 -11.72 -9.07 -15.27
C ALA A 32 -10.91 -8.33 -14.18
N LYS A 33 -9.61 -8.07 -14.42
CA LYS A 33 -8.76 -7.27 -13.52
C LYS A 33 -9.33 -5.86 -13.31
N SER A 34 -9.75 -5.20 -14.38
CA SER A 34 -10.40 -3.86 -14.29
C SER A 34 -11.71 -3.84 -13.47
N LYS A 35 -12.26 -5.02 -13.18
CA LYS A 35 -13.48 -5.22 -12.39
C LYS A 35 -13.21 -5.79 -10.99
N GLY A 36 -11.95 -5.80 -10.54
CA GLY A 36 -11.57 -6.26 -9.19
C GLY A 36 -11.40 -7.77 -9.08
N ARG A 37 -11.06 -8.47 -10.17
CA ARG A 37 -10.76 -9.92 -10.15
C ARG A 37 -9.26 -10.19 -10.33
N SER A 38 -8.82 -11.38 -9.92
CA SER A 38 -7.41 -11.77 -10.06
C SER A 38 -7.04 -11.97 -11.53
N PHE A 39 -5.99 -11.31 -11.97
CA PHE A 39 -5.51 -11.42 -13.35
C PHE A 39 -5.14 -12.87 -13.71
N PHE A 40 -4.34 -13.53 -12.86
CA PHE A 40 -3.81 -14.86 -13.15
C PHE A 40 -4.90 -15.93 -13.27
N GLY A 41 -5.90 -15.92 -12.38
CA GLY A 41 -7.00 -16.89 -12.44
C GLY A 41 -7.83 -16.74 -13.72
N TRP A 42 -8.11 -15.50 -14.12
CA TRP A 42 -8.83 -15.22 -15.37
C TRP A 42 -7.98 -15.44 -16.63
N TRP A 43 -6.66 -15.29 -16.54
CA TRP A 43 -5.74 -15.61 -17.62
C TRP A 43 -5.70 -17.12 -17.90
N VAL A 44 -5.58 -17.96 -16.85
CA VAL A 44 -5.66 -19.43 -17.00
C VAL A 44 -7.03 -19.82 -17.57
N TYR A 45 -8.11 -19.25 -17.02
CA TYR A 45 -9.46 -19.50 -17.52
C TYR A 45 -9.64 -19.09 -18.99
N GLY A 46 -9.12 -17.92 -19.38
CA GLY A 46 -9.15 -17.42 -20.75
C GLY A 46 -8.29 -18.22 -21.72
N ALA A 47 -7.13 -18.71 -21.28
CA ALA A 47 -6.24 -19.54 -22.09
C ALA A 47 -6.85 -20.91 -22.40
N LEU A 48 -7.64 -21.47 -21.47
CA LEU A 48 -8.29 -22.78 -21.63
C LEU A 48 -9.67 -22.70 -22.30
N LEU A 49 -10.47 -21.67 -21.98
CA LEU A 49 -11.88 -21.56 -22.35
C LEU A 49 -12.24 -20.15 -22.85
N PHE A 50 -11.50 -19.66 -23.85
CA PHE A 50 -11.54 -18.26 -24.28
C PHE A 50 -12.93 -17.67 -24.49
N ILE A 51 -13.79 -18.32 -25.29
CA ILE A 51 -15.12 -17.78 -25.63
C ILE A 51 -15.99 -17.62 -24.36
N VAL A 52 -15.99 -18.63 -23.49
CA VAL A 52 -16.77 -18.63 -22.25
C VAL A 52 -16.21 -17.60 -21.26
N ALA A 53 -14.88 -17.56 -21.11
CA ALA A 53 -14.20 -16.59 -20.26
C ALA A 53 -14.45 -15.15 -20.70
N LEU A 54 -14.46 -14.89 -22.01
CA LEU A 54 -14.76 -13.57 -22.56
C LEU A 54 -16.17 -13.12 -22.20
N ILE A 55 -17.19 -13.97 -22.45
CA ILE A 55 -18.58 -13.67 -22.08
C ILE A 55 -18.71 -13.40 -20.57
N HIS A 56 -18.14 -14.27 -19.73
CA HIS A 56 -18.18 -14.09 -18.27
C HIS A 56 -17.47 -12.80 -17.83
N SER A 57 -16.33 -12.46 -18.43
CA SER A 57 -15.59 -11.23 -18.09
C SER A 57 -16.36 -9.96 -18.46
N LEU A 58 -17.20 -10.01 -19.51
CA LEU A 58 -18.05 -8.90 -19.92
C LEU A 58 -19.28 -8.75 -19.03
N LEU A 59 -19.90 -9.85 -18.63
CA LEU A 59 -21.14 -9.85 -17.82
C LEU A 59 -20.89 -9.66 -16.32
N ILE A 60 -19.72 -10.03 -15.81
CA ILE A 60 -19.43 -9.90 -14.37
C ILE A 60 -19.49 -8.43 -13.92
N LYS A 61 -20.08 -8.20 -12.75
CA LYS A 61 -20.15 -6.89 -12.11
C LYS A 61 -18.80 -6.51 -11.52
N LYS A 62 -18.57 -5.19 -11.41
CA LYS A 62 -17.40 -4.65 -10.71
C LYS A 62 -17.49 -4.98 -9.22
N ASP A 63 -16.38 -5.45 -8.67
CA ASP A 63 -16.19 -5.63 -7.25
C ASP A 63 -15.55 -4.36 -6.67
N PHE A 64 -16.39 -3.39 -6.29
CA PHE A 64 -15.93 -2.10 -5.81
C PHE A 64 -15.02 -2.21 -4.58
N ARG A 65 -15.26 -3.21 -3.71
CA ARG A 65 -14.45 -3.43 -2.50
C ARG A 65 -13.04 -3.91 -2.87
N ALA A 66 -12.94 -4.83 -3.82
CA ALA A 66 -11.65 -5.31 -4.30
C ALA A 66 -10.87 -4.22 -5.06
N ILE A 67 -11.56 -3.38 -5.83
CA ILE A 67 -10.95 -2.23 -6.52
C ILE A 67 -10.45 -1.20 -5.48
N GLU A 68 -11.28 -0.84 -4.51
CA GLU A 68 -10.94 0.09 -3.45
C GLU A 68 -9.74 -0.41 -2.63
N SER A 69 -9.72 -1.68 -2.22
CA SER A 69 -8.58 -2.23 -1.47
C SER A 69 -7.29 -2.25 -2.29
N SER A 70 -7.36 -2.54 -3.60
CA SER A 70 -6.18 -2.44 -4.47
C SER A 70 -5.68 -1.00 -4.61
N GLN A 71 -6.58 -0.02 -4.74
CA GLN A 71 -6.21 1.39 -4.85
C GLN A 71 -5.52 1.89 -3.57
N LEU A 72 -6.02 1.48 -2.40
CA LEU A 72 -5.39 1.79 -1.12
C LEU A 72 -4.01 1.14 -0.99
N GLN A 73 -3.83 -0.10 -1.48
CA GLN A 73 -2.51 -0.77 -1.52
C GLN A 73 -1.53 -0.07 -2.48
N GLU A 74 -2.03 0.53 -3.56
CA GLU A 74 -1.25 1.37 -4.47
C GLU A 74 -0.93 2.76 -3.88
N GLY A 75 -1.29 3.02 -2.62
CA GLY A 75 -0.99 4.26 -1.90
C GLY A 75 -1.96 5.40 -2.19
N LEU A 76 -3.07 5.15 -2.88
CA LEU A 76 -4.13 6.15 -3.03
C LEU A 76 -4.88 6.32 -1.71
N VAL A 77 -5.44 7.50 -1.49
CA VAL A 77 -6.20 7.85 -0.29
C VAL A 77 -7.58 8.35 -0.64
N LYS A 78 -8.48 8.38 0.35
CA LYS A 78 -9.83 8.90 0.17
C LYS A 78 -9.86 10.40 0.43
N CYS A 79 -10.55 11.12 -0.43
CA CYS A 79 -10.88 12.52 -0.19
C CYS A 79 -11.71 12.63 1.08
N PRO A 80 -11.32 13.46 2.07
CA PRO A 80 -12.02 13.57 3.35
C PRO A 80 -13.40 14.22 3.24
N PHE A 81 -13.74 14.83 2.10
CA PHE A 81 -15.01 15.54 1.90
C PHE A 81 -16.02 14.77 1.06
N CYS A 82 -15.59 14.04 0.02
CA CYS A 82 -16.50 13.33 -0.89
C CYS A 82 -16.21 11.83 -1.03
N ALA A 83 -15.22 11.29 -0.32
CA ALA A 83 -14.81 9.88 -0.35
C ALA A 83 -14.36 9.34 -1.71
N GLU A 84 -14.08 10.21 -2.68
CA GLU A 84 -13.45 9.82 -3.95
C GLU A 84 -11.98 9.47 -3.74
N THR A 85 -11.46 8.51 -4.51
CA THR A 85 -10.06 8.10 -4.44
C THR A 85 -9.16 9.15 -5.13
N ILE A 86 -8.17 9.66 -4.40
CA ILE A 86 -7.22 10.70 -4.83
C ILE A 86 -5.79 10.31 -4.49
N LYS A 87 -4.81 11.02 -5.08
CA LYS A 87 -3.39 10.88 -4.71
C LYS A 87 -3.13 11.49 -3.33
N PRO A 88 -2.22 10.93 -2.52
CA PRO A 88 -1.86 11.51 -1.22
C PRO A 88 -1.25 12.91 -1.33
N GLU A 89 -0.63 13.26 -2.47
CA GLU A 89 -0.07 14.59 -2.73
C GLU A 89 -1.08 15.57 -3.36
N ALA A 90 -2.37 15.21 -3.43
CA ALA A 90 -3.39 16.09 -3.98
C ALA A 90 -3.55 17.34 -3.11
N ILE A 91 -3.49 18.52 -3.74
CA ILE A 91 -3.85 19.79 -3.08
C ILE A 91 -5.35 20.02 -3.22
N LYS A 92 -5.93 19.77 -4.41
CA LYS A 92 -7.38 19.88 -4.63
C LYS A 92 -7.96 18.57 -5.15
N CYS A 93 -9.16 18.24 -4.69
CA CYS A 93 -9.89 17.09 -5.19
C CYS A 93 -10.46 17.36 -6.59
N LYS A 94 -10.13 16.50 -7.57
CA LYS A 94 -10.65 16.61 -8.95
C LYS A 94 -12.17 16.41 -9.08
N HIS A 95 -12.83 15.86 -8.05
CA HIS A 95 -14.25 15.52 -8.10
C HIS A 95 -15.12 16.58 -7.43
N CYS A 96 -14.81 16.95 -6.18
CA CYS A 96 -15.59 17.95 -5.43
C CYS A 96 -14.97 19.35 -5.40
N GLY A 97 -13.71 19.51 -5.85
CA GLY A 97 -13.03 20.81 -5.88
C GLY A 97 -12.48 21.33 -4.55
N SER A 98 -12.75 20.64 -3.42
CA SER A 98 -12.24 21.00 -2.09
C SER A 98 -10.72 21.01 -2.05
N ASP A 99 -10.14 21.93 -1.27
CA ASP A 99 -8.74 21.83 -0.85
C ASP A 99 -8.63 20.71 0.19
N VAL A 100 -7.77 19.74 -0.09
CA VAL A 100 -7.62 18.52 0.72
C VAL A 100 -6.28 18.46 1.42
N LYS A 101 -5.37 19.40 1.17
CA LYS A 101 -3.99 19.31 1.64
C LYS A 101 -3.92 19.20 3.16
N GLU A 102 -4.50 20.16 3.88
CA GLU A 102 -4.46 20.18 5.33
C GLU A 102 -5.18 18.97 5.94
N ALA A 103 -6.34 18.61 5.38
CA ALA A 103 -7.11 17.48 5.88
C ALA A 103 -6.39 16.13 5.67
N LEU A 104 -5.66 15.97 4.57
CA LEU A 104 -4.82 14.79 4.32
C LEU A 104 -3.59 14.76 5.23
N GLU A 105 -2.93 15.91 5.45
CA GLU A 105 -1.81 16.01 6.40
C GLU A 105 -2.26 15.66 7.83
N VAL A 106 -3.40 16.18 8.28
CA VAL A 106 -4.00 15.85 9.57
C VAL A 106 -4.36 14.37 9.65
N ALA A 107 -4.99 13.79 8.61
CA ALA A 107 -5.31 12.37 8.59
C ALA A 107 -4.07 11.47 8.61
N THR A 108 -2.99 11.89 7.94
CA THR A 108 -1.71 11.16 7.93
C THR A 108 -1.06 11.21 9.31
N LEU A 109 -1.06 12.38 9.95
CA LEU A 109 -0.53 12.55 11.32
C LEU A 109 -1.37 11.77 12.34
N ALA A 110 -2.70 11.80 12.24
CA ALA A 110 -3.58 11.09 13.17
C ALA A 110 -3.38 9.56 13.14
N ASN A 111 -2.96 9.02 12.00
CA ASN A 111 -2.68 7.58 11.82
C ASN A 111 -1.21 7.21 12.06
N PHE A 112 -0.35 8.18 12.33
CA PHE A 112 1.07 7.95 12.55
C PHE A 112 1.32 7.04 13.76
N LYS A 113 2.22 6.08 13.60
CA LYS A 113 2.71 5.16 14.63
C LYS A 113 4.22 5.26 14.76
N PRO A 114 4.80 5.04 15.96
CA PRO A 114 6.24 4.92 16.13
C PRO A 114 6.91 3.94 15.15
N SER A 115 6.23 2.84 14.81
CA SER A 115 6.74 1.82 13.87
C SER A 115 6.84 2.30 12.41
N ASP A 116 6.24 3.44 12.06
CA ASP A 116 6.30 3.98 10.70
C ASP A 116 7.68 4.58 10.37
N ILE A 117 8.50 4.86 11.41
CA ILE A 117 9.90 5.26 11.26
C ILE A 117 10.76 4.00 11.41
N PRO A 118 11.61 3.66 10.43
CA PRO A 118 12.43 2.47 10.53
C PRO A 118 13.43 2.60 11.68
N PHE A 119 13.68 1.50 12.40
CA PHE A 119 14.46 1.53 13.65
C PHE A 119 15.91 2.00 13.43
N ASP A 120 16.47 1.79 12.24
CA ASP A 120 17.81 2.21 11.85
C ASP A 120 17.95 3.73 11.68
N ALA A 121 16.85 4.47 11.56
CA ALA A 121 16.87 5.93 11.57
C ALA A 121 17.30 6.51 12.93
N PHE A 122 17.15 5.76 14.03
CA PHE A 122 17.37 6.24 15.39
C PHE A 122 18.82 6.10 15.88
N PHE A 123 19.73 5.55 15.08
CA PHE A 123 21.14 5.46 15.44
C PHE A 123 22.07 5.75 14.27
N ILE A 124 23.28 6.21 14.58
CA ILE A 124 24.35 6.47 13.62
C ILE A 124 25.48 5.47 13.89
N ARG A 125 25.93 4.77 12.85
CA ARG A 125 27.08 3.86 12.96
C ARG A 125 28.38 4.66 12.99
N LYS A 126 29.21 4.43 14.01
CA LYS A 126 30.57 4.99 14.11
C LYS A 126 31.64 3.93 13.86
N SER A 127 32.91 4.37 13.82
CA SER A 127 34.08 3.49 13.74
C SER A 127 34.17 2.54 14.94
N VAL A 128 33.69 2.98 16.10
CA VAL A 128 33.54 2.18 17.31
C VAL A 128 32.14 2.43 17.88
N GLY A 129 31.26 1.45 17.74
CA GLY A 129 29.91 1.49 18.32
C GLY A 129 28.87 2.27 17.52
N PHE A 130 27.85 2.73 18.23
CA PHE A 130 26.68 3.43 17.71
C PHE A 130 26.36 4.61 18.62
N ASP A 131 25.85 5.69 18.03
CA ASP A 131 25.32 6.85 18.74
C ASP A 131 23.84 7.00 18.43
N VAL A 132 23.07 7.61 19.33
CA VAL A 132 21.67 7.96 19.05
C VAL A 132 21.61 9.09 18.03
N ASN A 133 20.70 8.95 17.06
CA ASN A 133 20.32 10.05 16.20
C ASN A 133 19.26 10.92 16.89
N GLU A 134 19.70 11.93 17.66
CA GLU A 134 18.81 12.81 18.42
C GLU A 134 17.77 13.53 17.54
N GLU A 135 18.13 13.88 16.30
CA GLU A 135 17.21 14.51 15.35
C GLU A 135 16.02 13.60 15.03
N ALA A 136 16.29 12.31 14.78
CA ALA A 136 15.25 11.32 14.53
C ALA A 136 14.34 11.11 15.75
N VAL A 137 14.90 11.06 16.96
CA VAL A 137 14.11 10.96 18.21
C VAL A 137 13.23 12.21 18.39
N THR A 138 13.78 13.39 18.14
CA THR A 138 13.03 14.66 18.18
C THR A 138 11.90 14.68 17.16
N ASN A 139 12.15 14.18 15.95
CA ASN A 139 11.16 14.08 14.89
C ASN A 139 10.01 13.15 15.28
N LEU A 140 10.33 11.97 15.83
CA LEU A 140 9.34 11.02 16.37
C LEU A 140 8.44 11.71 17.40
N VAL A 141 9.04 12.33 18.42
CA VAL A 141 8.28 13.01 19.49
C VAL A 141 7.40 14.14 18.94
N SER A 142 7.93 14.95 18.02
CA SER A 142 7.17 16.04 17.39
C SER A 142 5.93 15.50 16.64
N ARG A 143 6.08 14.39 15.91
CA ARG A 143 4.95 13.74 15.23
C ARG A 143 3.94 13.16 16.20
N LEU A 144 4.39 12.53 17.30
CA LEU A 144 3.48 12.01 18.33
C LEU A 144 2.64 13.12 18.98
N LYS A 145 3.25 14.28 19.27
CA LYS A 145 2.53 15.46 19.78
C LYS A 145 1.51 15.99 18.77
N LYS A 146 1.93 16.18 17.52
CA LYS A 146 1.04 16.67 16.45
C LYS A 146 -0.11 15.72 16.13
N ALA A 147 0.12 14.42 16.22
CA ALA A 147 -0.89 13.38 16.04
C ALA A 147 -1.92 13.34 17.20
N ASN A 148 -1.58 13.91 18.35
CA ASN A 148 -2.39 13.84 19.56
C ASN A 148 -2.47 15.22 20.25
N PRO A 149 -3.00 16.25 19.56
CA PRO A 149 -2.98 17.63 20.06
C PRO A 149 -3.78 17.81 21.36
N GLU A 150 -4.77 16.96 21.61
CA GLU A 150 -5.64 16.98 22.80
C GLU A 150 -5.07 16.22 24.01
N LEU A 151 -3.98 15.45 23.83
CA LEU A 151 -3.41 14.63 24.91
C LEU A 151 -2.26 15.33 25.62
N HIS A 152 -2.26 15.27 26.94
CA HIS A 152 -1.11 15.67 27.75
C HIS A 152 0.07 14.70 27.51
N PRO A 153 1.35 15.15 27.54
CA PRO A 153 2.52 14.29 27.29
C PRO A 153 2.56 12.94 28.02
N ILE A 154 2.12 12.91 29.28
CA ILE A 154 2.01 11.68 30.08
C ILE A 154 1.10 10.65 29.40
N ASN A 155 -0.06 11.08 28.88
CA ASN A 155 -1.01 10.17 28.23
C ASN A 155 -0.52 9.73 26.84
N ILE A 156 0.29 10.55 26.17
CA ILE A 156 0.97 10.13 24.94
C ILE A 156 1.96 9.00 25.26
N LYS A 157 2.73 9.13 26.34
CA LYS A 157 3.65 8.07 26.79
C LYS A 157 2.93 6.77 27.08
N GLU A 158 1.82 6.83 27.81
CA GLU A 158 0.98 5.67 28.12
C GLU A 158 0.40 5.02 26.85
N LYS A 159 -0.12 5.83 25.92
CA LYS A 159 -0.72 5.36 24.66
C LYS A 159 0.26 4.59 23.78
N TYR A 160 1.52 5.04 23.70
CA TYR A 160 2.53 4.44 22.82
C TYR A 160 3.54 3.56 23.54
N PHE A 161 3.40 3.32 24.86
CA PHE A 161 4.38 2.60 25.68
C PHE A 161 4.88 1.30 25.03
N ALA A 162 3.97 0.40 24.68
CA ALA A 162 4.31 -0.90 24.08
C ALA A 162 5.00 -0.77 22.71
N GLN A 163 4.61 0.22 21.89
CA GLN A 163 5.20 0.44 20.56
C GLN A 163 6.62 1.02 20.68
N ILE A 164 6.85 1.90 21.65
CA ILE A 164 8.17 2.47 21.92
C ILE A 164 9.09 1.39 22.52
N GLU A 165 8.59 0.54 23.41
CA GLU A 165 9.35 -0.58 23.95
C GLU A 165 9.78 -1.58 22.86
N ASP A 166 8.86 -1.96 21.97
CA ASP A 166 9.18 -2.81 20.81
C ASP A 166 10.26 -2.17 19.91
N LEU A 167 10.11 -0.88 19.60
CA LEU A 167 11.10 -0.12 18.82
C LEU A 167 12.48 -0.15 19.51
N VAL A 168 12.54 0.13 20.81
CA VAL A 168 13.79 0.15 21.59
C VAL A 168 14.45 -1.23 21.62
N ASN A 169 13.66 -2.30 21.68
CA ASN A 169 14.18 -3.67 21.67
C ASN A 169 14.85 -4.05 20.34
N GLN A 170 14.50 -3.36 19.23
CA GLN A 170 15.16 -3.53 17.94
C GLN A 170 16.48 -2.73 17.82
N LEU A 171 16.71 -1.74 18.67
CA LEU A 171 17.94 -0.94 18.65
C LEU A 171 19.15 -1.70 19.20
N PRO A 172 20.39 -1.36 18.77
CA PRO A 172 21.62 -1.84 19.40
C PRO A 172 21.62 -1.53 20.91
N SER A 173 22.06 -2.47 21.74
CA SER A 173 22.00 -2.34 23.20
C SER A 173 22.67 -1.07 23.74
N GLY A 174 23.78 -0.64 23.14
CA GLY A 174 24.54 0.53 23.56
C GLY A 174 23.83 1.88 23.40
N VAL A 175 22.71 1.95 22.67
CA VAL A 175 21.96 3.20 22.43
C VAL A 175 20.58 3.24 23.07
N ARG A 176 20.12 2.12 23.67
CA ARG A 176 18.73 1.99 24.18
C ARG A 176 18.42 2.95 25.31
N ASP A 177 19.32 3.04 26.30
CA ASP A 177 19.13 3.90 27.47
C ASP A 177 19.16 5.38 27.10
N GLU A 178 20.12 5.76 26.23
CA GLU A 178 20.26 7.12 25.72
C GLU A 178 19.03 7.52 24.89
N PHE A 179 18.54 6.63 24.02
CA PHE A 179 17.29 6.85 23.27
C PHE A 179 16.13 7.15 24.23
N MET A 180 15.96 6.32 25.27
CA MET A 180 14.86 6.50 26.23
C MET A 180 15.02 7.79 27.04
N GLN A 181 16.24 8.20 27.39
CA GLN A 181 16.49 9.47 28.06
C GLN A 181 16.09 10.66 27.17
N ILE A 182 16.48 10.65 25.89
CA ILE A 182 16.14 11.71 24.93
C ILE A 182 14.63 11.71 24.65
N TYR A 183 14.02 10.54 24.44
CA TYR A 183 12.58 10.41 24.24
C TYR A 183 11.78 11.00 25.40
N ASN A 184 12.11 10.62 26.64
CA ASN A 184 11.42 11.11 27.83
C ASN A 184 11.65 12.60 28.11
N SER A 185 12.80 13.15 27.73
CA SER A 185 13.07 14.58 27.93
C SER A 185 12.37 15.48 26.91
N LYS A 186 12.15 14.98 25.68
CA LYS A 186 11.53 15.75 24.60
C LYS A 186 10.01 15.60 24.54
N LEU A 187 9.46 14.49 25.04
CA LEU A 187 8.02 14.21 25.08
C LEU A 187 7.31 15.09 26.10
#